data_AF-A0A7S2RR51-F1
#
_entry.id   AF-A0A7S2RR51-F1
#
_cell.length_a   1.000
_cell.length_b   1.000
_cell.length_c   1.000
_cell.angle_alpha   90.00
_cell.angle_beta   90.00
_cell.angle_gamma   90.00
#
_symmetry.space_group_name_H-M   'P 1'
#
loop_
_entity.id
_entity.type
_entity.pdbx_description
1 polymer ?
#
loop_
_entity_poly.entity_id
_entity_poly.type
_entity_poly.pdbx_seq_one_letter_code
_entity_poly.pdbx_strand_id
1 'polypeptide(L)'
;YCKVYRVRNLSLSRAVGDRFAKPAVSGDVEIKQFPVNDEGDEFVLLASDGLWDVMTSQDCVDFVNRRLKSVPRNISNEEKIKALYTKRKVMSRLLANEALRRGTGDNVCVVIVWLQDLGEMKGIR
;
A
#
# COMPACT_ATOMS: atom_id res chain seq x y z
N TYR A 1 10.98 -20.33 -9.15
CA TYR A 1 10.70 -19.41 -10.26
C TYR A 1 9.37 -19.78 -10.89
N CYS A 2 8.39 -18.87 -10.83
CA CYS A 2 7.05 -19.06 -11.38
C CYS A 2 7.08 -18.89 -12.90
N LYS A 3 6.18 -19.56 -13.63
CA LYS A 3 6.03 -19.37 -15.08
C LYS A 3 5.45 -17.97 -15.34
N VAL A 4 6.23 -17.08 -15.94
CA VAL A 4 5.78 -15.72 -16.32
C VAL A 4 5.19 -15.77 -17.71
N TYR A 5 3.92 -15.39 -17.85
CA TYR A 5 3.26 -15.23 -19.14
C TYR A 5 3.57 -13.85 -19.71
N ARG A 6 3.79 -13.77 -21.03
CA ARG A 6 4.15 -12.52 -21.71
C ARG A 6 3.35 -12.31 -22.99
N VAL A 7 2.95 -11.07 -23.26
CA VAL A 7 2.35 -10.61 -24.52
C VAL A 7 3.39 -9.80 -25.27
N ARG A 8 3.84 -10.28 -26.43
CA ARG A 8 4.91 -9.61 -27.22
C ARG A 8 6.13 -9.22 -26.35
N ASN A 9 6.57 -10.15 -25.50
CA ASN A 9 7.66 -10.02 -24.50
C ASN A 9 7.39 -9.12 -23.27
N LEU A 10 6.21 -8.51 -23.14
CA LEU A 10 5.79 -7.74 -21.97
C LEU A 10 5.04 -8.64 -20.97
N SER A 11 5.29 -8.51 -19.67
CA SER A 11 4.63 -9.30 -18.59
C SER A 11 3.24 -8.78 -18.20
N LEU A 12 2.59 -8.05 -19.09
CA LEU A 12 1.33 -7.34 -18.85
C LEU A 12 0.48 -7.33 -20.13
N SER A 13 -0.84 -7.25 -19.96
CA SER A 13 -1.81 -7.21 -21.06
C SER A 13 -2.39 -5.82 -21.30
N ARG A 14 -2.14 -4.86 -20.40
CA ARG A 14 -2.59 -3.48 -20.51
C ARG A 14 -1.50 -2.52 -20.07
N ALA A 15 -1.28 -1.45 -20.82
CA ALA A 15 -0.34 -0.39 -20.51
C ALA A 15 -0.65 0.88 -21.31
N VAL A 16 -0.35 2.03 -20.69
CA VAL A 16 -0.23 3.31 -21.39
C VAL A 16 1.06 3.28 -22.19
N GLY A 17 1.03 3.69 -23.47
CA GLY A 17 2.19 3.63 -24.35
C GLY A 17 2.26 2.31 -25.13
N ASP A 18 3.42 1.65 -25.16
CA ASP A 18 3.69 0.38 -25.86
C ASP A 18 3.09 0.27 -27.26
N ARG A 19 3.26 1.32 -28.08
CA ARG A 19 2.67 1.41 -29.43
C ARG A 19 2.98 0.19 -30.29
N PHE A 20 4.20 -0.36 -30.18
CA PHE A 20 4.64 -1.55 -30.90
C PHE A 20 3.87 -2.83 -30.51
N ALA A 21 3.28 -2.88 -29.32
CA ALA A 21 2.53 -4.02 -28.82
C ALA A 21 1.02 -3.92 -29.03
N LYS A 22 0.52 -2.77 -29.52
CA LYS A 22 -0.90 -2.60 -29.86
C LYS A 22 -1.30 -3.47 -31.07
N PRO A 23 -2.53 -4.01 -31.11
CA PRO A 23 -3.58 -3.93 -30.09
C PRO A 23 -3.49 -5.02 -29.01
N ALA A 24 -2.49 -5.91 -29.05
CA ALA A 24 -2.40 -7.06 -28.13
C ALA A 24 -2.24 -6.64 -26.66
N VAL A 25 -1.55 -5.53 -26.39
CA VAL A 25 -1.53 -4.87 -25.07
C VAL A 25 -2.54 -3.72 -25.09
N SER A 26 -3.66 -3.80 -24.40
CA SER A 26 -4.69 -2.74 -24.46
C SER A 26 -4.24 -1.45 -23.75
N GLY A 27 -4.76 -0.30 -24.17
CA GLY A 27 -4.64 0.97 -23.45
C GLY A 27 -5.85 1.29 -22.56
N ASP A 28 -6.85 0.42 -22.54
CA ASP A 28 -8.11 0.64 -21.84
C ASP A 28 -7.94 0.46 -20.33
N VAL A 29 -8.55 1.36 -19.57
CA VAL A 29 -8.56 1.32 -18.10
C VAL A 29 -9.76 0.54 -17.59
N GLU A 30 -9.58 -0.16 -16.48
CA GLU A 30 -10.68 -0.74 -15.70
C GLU A 30 -11.01 0.20 -14.53
N ILE A 31 -12.26 0.62 -14.45
CA ILE A 31 -12.73 1.52 -13.39
C ILE A 31 -13.61 0.72 -12.45
N LYS A 32 -13.29 0.78 -11.15
CA LYS A 32 -14.11 0.25 -10.07
C LYS A 32 -14.39 1.33 -9.05
N GLN A 33 -15.58 1.28 -8.48
CA GLN A 33 -16.01 2.17 -7.40
C GLN A 33 -16.42 1.30 -6.23
N PHE A 34 -15.94 1.66 -5.05
CA PHE A 34 -16.27 0.98 -3.80
C PHE A 34 -16.74 2.05 -2.81
N PRO A 35 -17.88 1.85 -2.12
CA PRO A 35 -18.26 2.75 -1.03
C PRO A 35 -17.21 2.64 0.08
N VAL A 36 -16.86 3.79 0.68
CA VAL A 36 -15.99 3.82 1.85
C VAL A 36 -16.85 3.59 3.10
N ASN A 37 -16.42 2.67 3.95
CA ASN A 37 -17.00 2.46 5.27
C ASN A 37 -16.18 3.22 6.31
N ASP A 38 -16.65 4.38 6.75
CA ASP A 38 -15.94 5.25 7.72
C ASP A 38 -15.59 4.53 9.03
N GLU A 39 -16.38 3.52 9.44
CA GLU A 39 -16.13 2.78 10.67
C GLU A 39 -15.09 1.65 10.54
N GLY A 40 -14.89 1.14 9.32
CA GLY A 40 -14.11 -0.08 9.06
C GLY A 40 -12.87 0.14 8.21
N ASP A 41 -12.91 1.06 7.26
CA ASP A 41 -11.83 1.29 6.30
C ASP A 41 -10.81 2.27 6.91
N GLU A 42 -9.61 1.77 7.20
CA GLU A 42 -8.59 2.56 7.88
C GLU A 42 -7.69 3.33 6.88
N PHE A 43 -7.32 2.69 5.77
CA PHE A 43 -6.44 3.25 4.75
C PHE A 43 -6.56 2.53 3.41
N VAL A 44 -6.14 3.21 2.34
CA VAL A 44 -5.89 2.63 1.01
C VAL A 44 -4.39 2.57 0.76
N LEU A 45 -3.92 1.44 0.23
CA LEU A 45 -2.52 1.22 -0.15
C LEU A 45 -2.42 0.98 -1.66
N LEU A 46 -1.62 1.80 -2.34
CA LEU A 46 -1.25 1.65 -3.74
C LEU A 46 0.25 1.41 -3.82
N ALA A 47 0.69 0.46 -4.62
CA ALA A 47 2.12 0.19 -4.79
C ALA A 47 2.43 -0.46 -6.15
N SER A 48 3.70 -0.36 -6.57
CA SER A 48 4.23 -1.15 -7.69
C SER A 48 4.36 -2.63 -7.33
N ASP A 49 4.46 -3.48 -8.35
CA ASP A 49 4.72 -4.92 -8.24
C ASP A 49 5.96 -5.25 -7.39
N GLY A 50 6.99 -4.41 -7.39
CA GLY A 50 8.14 -4.57 -6.47
C GLY A 50 7.78 -4.72 -5.00
N LEU A 51 6.63 -4.21 -4.52
CA LEU A 51 6.09 -4.53 -3.18
C LEU A 51 5.36 -5.89 -3.18
N TRP A 52 4.44 -6.07 -4.14
CA TRP A 52 3.51 -7.20 -4.19
C TRP A 52 4.17 -8.54 -4.51
N ASP A 53 5.33 -8.52 -5.15
CA ASP A 53 6.13 -9.71 -5.45
C ASP A 53 6.65 -10.41 -4.17
N VAL A 54 6.77 -9.67 -3.06
CA VAL A 54 7.36 -10.16 -1.80
C VAL A 54 6.46 -9.97 -0.58
N MET A 55 5.32 -9.28 -0.73
CA MET A 55 4.35 -9.04 0.33
C MET A 55 2.94 -9.23 -0.18
N THR A 56 2.14 -10.04 0.53
CA THR A 56 0.71 -10.13 0.28
C THR A 56 -0.02 -8.87 0.75
N SER A 57 -1.27 -8.68 0.32
CA SER A 57 -2.11 -7.59 0.83
C SER A 57 -2.25 -7.66 2.36
N GLN A 58 -2.41 -8.86 2.92
CA GLN A 58 -2.53 -9.05 4.37
C GLN A 58 -1.21 -8.79 5.09
N ASP A 59 -0.06 -9.16 4.54
CA ASP A 59 1.25 -8.80 5.09
C ASP A 59 1.39 -7.29 5.29
N CYS A 60 0.95 -6.51 4.29
CA CYS A 60 1.02 -5.06 4.35
C CYS A 60 0.09 -4.49 5.42
N VAL A 61 -1.14 -5.00 5.51
CA VAL A 61 -2.11 -4.61 6.55
C VAL A 61 -1.57 -4.91 7.96
N ASP A 62 -1.07 -6.12 8.17
CA ASP A 62 -0.52 -6.54 9.46
C ASP A 62 0.73 -5.74 9.83
N PHE A 63 1.56 -5.40 8.86
CA PHE A 63 2.73 -4.56 9.07
C PHE A 63 2.34 -3.15 9.53
N VAL A 64 1.41 -2.50 8.84
CA VAL A 64 0.89 -1.17 9.20
C VAL A 64 0.30 -1.22 10.62
N ASN A 65 -0.56 -2.20 10.89
CA ASN A 65 -1.23 -2.35 12.18
C ASN A 65 -0.25 -2.60 13.33
N ARG A 66 0.75 -3.45 13.13
CA ARG A 66 1.79 -3.70 14.14
C ARG A 66 2.58 -2.42 14.45
N ARG A 67 2.90 -1.62 13.44
CA ARG A 67 3.65 -0.37 13.60
C ARG A 67 2.84 0.70 14.33
N LEU A 68 1.53 0.80 14.07
CA LEU A 68 0.64 1.73 14.76
C LEU A 68 0.38 1.31 16.21
N LYS A 69 0.16 0.02 16.46
CA LYS A 69 -0.04 -0.55 17.82
C LYS A 69 1.20 -0.45 18.72
N SER A 70 2.37 -0.15 18.17
CA SER A 70 3.60 0.04 18.94
C SER A 70 3.68 1.40 19.64
N VAL A 71 2.71 2.31 19.44
CA VAL A 71 2.64 3.57 20.19
C VAL A 71 2.31 3.25 21.66
N PRO A 72 3.05 3.81 22.64
CA PRO A 72 2.76 3.60 24.05
C PRO A 72 1.31 3.94 24.40
N ARG A 73 0.70 3.15 25.30
CA ARG A 73 -0.69 3.38 25.76
C ARG A 73 -0.78 4.34 26.95
N ASN A 74 0.30 4.51 27.70
CA ASN A 74 0.34 5.29 28.95
C ASN A 74 0.86 6.71 28.73
N ILE A 75 0.43 7.36 27.64
CA ILE A 75 0.79 8.73 27.29
C ILE A 75 -0.49 9.55 27.14
N SER A 76 -0.37 10.88 27.20
CA SER A 76 -1.52 11.75 26.98
C SER A 76 -2.10 11.58 25.57
N ASN A 77 -3.37 11.94 25.39
CA ASN A 77 -4.02 11.87 24.08
C ASN A 77 -3.30 12.71 23.02
N GLU A 78 -2.79 13.89 23.39
CA GLU A 78 -2.05 14.77 22.48
C GLU A 78 -0.73 14.12 22.01
N GLU A 79 0.02 13.52 22.94
CA GLU A 79 1.26 12.80 22.61
C GLU A 79 0.97 11.58 21.73
N LYS A 80 -0.13 10.87 22.01
CA LYS A 80 -0.58 9.72 21.20
C LYS A 80 -0.91 10.13 19.78
N ILE A 81 -1.69 11.19 19.59
CA ILE A 81 -2.02 11.74 18.27
C ILE A 81 -0.73 12.13 17.52
N LYS A 82 0.18 12.85 18.18
CA LYS A 82 1.47 13.25 17.58
C LYS A 82 2.31 12.05 17.16
N ALA A 83 2.42 11.02 18.00
CA ALA A 83 3.17 9.81 17.69
C ALA A 83 2.58 9.02 16.52
N LEU A 84 1.25 8.89 16.48
CA LEU A 84 0.52 8.25 15.38
C LEU A 84 0.69 9.01 14.07
N TYR A 85 0.58 10.34 14.10
CA TYR A 85 0.82 11.19 12.95
C TYR A 85 2.23 10.98 12.37
N THR A 86 3.27 11.01 13.22
CA THR A 86 4.64 10.77 12.78
C THR A 86 4.81 9.38 12.15
N LYS A 87 4.21 8.34 12.72
CA LYS A 87 4.25 6.98 12.16
C LYS A 87 3.51 6.88 10.83
N ARG A 88 2.30 7.45 10.73
CA ARG A 88 1.50 7.50 9.50
C ARG A 88 2.27 8.19 8.37
N LYS A 89 2.94 9.32 8.67
CA LYS A 89 3.72 10.10 7.70
C LYS A 89 4.87 9.33 7.04
N VAL A 90 5.48 8.38 7.76
CA VAL A 90 6.64 7.61 7.26
C VAL A 90 6.27 6.19 6.81
N MET A 91 4.99 5.81 6.89
CA MET A 91 4.58 4.41 6.73
C MET A 91 4.87 3.85 5.34
N SER A 92 4.66 4.63 4.29
CA SER A 92 4.98 4.22 2.91
C SER A 92 6.46 3.84 2.75
N ARG A 93 7.35 4.65 3.30
CA ARG A 93 8.80 4.36 3.33
C ARG A 93 9.11 3.09 4.13
N LEU A 94 8.41 2.86 5.23
CA LEU A 94 8.60 1.64 6.03
C LEU A 94 8.16 0.38 5.28
N LEU A 95 7.04 0.44 4.54
CA LEU A 95 6.60 -0.66 3.67
C LEU A 95 7.59 -0.91 2.53
N ALA A 96 8.07 0.15 1.86
CA ALA A 96 9.08 0.01 0.82
C ALA A 96 10.38 -0.63 1.34
N ASN A 97 10.85 -0.21 2.51
CA ASN A 97 12.02 -0.80 3.15
C ASN A 97 11.79 -2.25 3.59
N GLU A 98 10.56 -2.61 3.97
CA GLU A 98 10.23 -3.99 4.29
C GLU A 98 10.28 -4.88 3.04
N ALA A 99 9.82 -4.39 1.89
CA ALA A 99 9.94 -5.09 0.61
C ALA A 99 11.42 -5.35 0.25
N LEU A 100 12.27 -4.33 0.41
CA LEU A 100 13.73 -4.46 0.21
C LEU A 100 14.34 -5.49 1.15
N ARG A 101 13.97 -5.49 2.44
CA ARG A 101 14.42 -6.51 3.41
C ARG A 101 13.97 -7.92 3.05
N ARG A 102 12.80 -8.06 2.42
CA ARG A 102 12.27 -9.34 1.93
C ARG A 102 12.90 -9.76 0.60
N GLY A 103 13.80 -8.97 0.03
CA GLY A 103 14.61 -9.33 -1.12
C GLY A 103 13.98 -9.00 -2.47
N THR A 104 13.08 -8.01 -2.53
CA THR A 104 12.63 -7.51 -3.84
C THR A 104 13.82 -6.97 -4.64
N GLY A 105 13.90 -7.38 -5.90
CA GLY A 105 14.93 -6.96 -6.84
C GLY A 105 14.48 -5.81 -7.74
N ASP A 106 13.25 -5.32 -7.58
CA ASP A 106 12.65 -4.30 -8.43
C ASP A 106 12.55 -2.93 -7.74
N ASN A 107 12.19 -1.91 -8.50
CA ASN A 107 11.82 -0.60 -7.99
C ASN A 107 10.54 -0.70 -7.14
N VAL A 108 10.55 -0.04 -5.99
CA VAL A 108 9.43 -0.06 -5.05
C VAL A 108 8.87 1.34 -4.88
N CYS A 109 7.61 1.53 -5.28
CA CYS A 109 6.86 2.75 -5.04
C CYS A 109 5.64 2.40 -4.17
N VAL A 110 5.38 3.20 -3.12
CA VAL A 110 4.27 2.98 -2.19
C VAL A 110 3.59 4.31 -1.87
N VAL A 111 2.27 4.34 -2.00
CA VAL A 111 1.39 5.44 -1.60
C VAL A 111 0.35 4.90 -0.62
N ILE A 112 0.21 5.57 0.52
CA ILE A 112 -0.80 5.24 1.52
C ILE A 112 -1.70 6.45 1.74
N VAL A 113 -3.01 6.24 1.69
CA VAL A 113 -4.03 7.26 1.94
C VAL A 113 -4.77 6.86 3.21
N TRP A 114 -4.70 7.69 4.24
CA TRP A 114 -5.40 7.45 5.51
C TRP A 114 -6.84 7.93 5.38
N LEU A 115 -7.81 7.08 5.70
CA LEU A 115 -9.23 7.39 5.59
C LEU A 115 -9.80 7.87 6.92
N GLN A 116 -9.30 7.36 8.04
CA GLN A 116 -9.75 7.74 9.37
C GLN A 116 -8.97 8.93 9.95
N ASP A 117 -9.69 9.89 10.54
CA ASP A 117 -9.08 10.94 11.34
C ASP A 117 -8.49 10.37 12.65
N LEU A 118 -7.30 10.85 13.01
CA LEU A 118 -6.65 10.53 14.28
C LEU A 118 -7.48 10.98 15.48
N GLY A 119 -8.22 12.10 15.36
CA GLY A 119 -9.08 12.62 16.43
C GLY A 119 -10.32 11.75 16.72
N GLU A 120 -10.69 10.89 15.78
CA GLU A 120 -11.90 10.05 15.85
C GLU A 120 -11.60 8.58 16.11
N MET A 121 -10.32 8.20 16.23
CA MET A 121 -9.96 6.81 16.48
C MET A 121 -10.47 6.32 17.85
N LYS A 122 -11.15 5.17 17.83
CA LYS A 122 -11.66 4.47 19.02
C LYS A 122 -10.53 4.28 20.05
N GLY A 123 -10.72 4.77 21.28
CA GLY A 123 -9.73 4.74 22.37
C GLY A 123 -8.83 5.97 22.48
N ILE A 124 -9.18 7.07 21.83
CA ILE A 124 -8.66 8.44 22.12
C ILE A 124 -9.77 9.33 22.74
N ARG A 125 -11.04 9.03 22.51
CA ARG A 125 -12.18 9.55 23.29
C ARG A 125 -12.44 8.68 24.51
#